data_AF-A0A7X7FMJ7-F1
#
_entry.id   AF-A0A7X7FMJ7-F1
#
_cell.length_a   1.000
_cell.length_b   1.000
_cell.length_c   1.000
_cell.angle_alpha   90.00
_cell.angle_beta   90.00
_cell.angle_gamma   90.00
#
_symmetry.space_group_name_H-M   'P 1'
#
loop_
_entity.id
_entity.type
_entity.pdbx_description
1 polymer ?
#
loop_
_entity_poly.entity_id
_entity_poly.type
_entity_poly.pdbx_seq_one_letter_code
_entity_poly.pdbx_strand_id
1 'polypeptide(L)' 'RPDLDRDLDVDYNDIQIMSACLTGGQTPQNNPACRAADLDDDGDVDQTDFGLLQSCLSGDGVLADPRCTR' A
#
# COMPACT_ATOMS: atom_id res chain seq x y z
N ARG A 1 5.92 -0.50 -2.07
CA ARG A 1 5.43 -1.10 -3.33
C ARG A 1 3.94 -1.38 -3.15
N PRO A 2 3.06 -0.95 -4.05
CA PRO A 2 1.61 -1.09 -3.89
C PRO A 2 1.05 -2.51 -3.74
N ASP A 3 1.74 -3.53 -4.27
CA ASP A 3 1.44 -4.96 -4.00
C ASP A 3 1.94 -5.36 -2.60
N LEU A 4 1.04 -5.28 -1.62
CA LEU A 4 1.29 -5.45 -0.20
C LEU A 4 1.10 -6.90 0.26
N ASP A 5 0.18 -7.66 -0.35
CA ASP A 5 -0.03 -9.07 -0.02
C ASP A 5 0.84 -10.05 -0.83
N ARG A 6 1.51 -9.55 -1.88
CA ARG A 6 2.56 -10.19 -2.69
C ARG A 6 2.04 -11.26 -3.64
N ASP A 7 0.88 -11.04 -4.23
CA ASP A 7 0.26 -11.97 -5.17
C ASP A 7 0.35 -11.55 -6.65
N LEU A 8 1.00 -10.41 -6.92
CA LEU A 8 1.26 -9.81 -8.25
C LEU A 8 0.10 -9.03 -8.86
N ASP A 9 -0.99 -8.83 -8.13
CA ASP A 9 -1.98 -7.80 -8.46
C ASP A 9 -1.99 -6.69 -7.40
N VAL A 10 -2.84 -5.68 -7.63
CA VAL A 10 -3.12 -4.66 -6.63
C VAL A 10 -4.63 -4.52 -6.57
N ASP A 11 -5.21 -4.96 -5.47
CA ASP A 11 -6.63 -5.16 -5.35
C ASP A 11 -7.17 -4.80 -3.94
N TYR A 12 -8.28 -5.42 -3.55
CA TYR A 12 -8.90 -5.17 -2.26
C TYR A 12 -8.10 -5.72 -1.07
N ASN A 13 -7.34 -6.81 -1.23
CA ASN A 13 -6.51 -7.38 -0.17
C ASN A 13 -5.38 -6.41 0.20
N ASP A 14 -4.76 -5.74 -0.77
CA ASP A 14 -3.78 -4.69 -0.50
C ASP A 14 -4.38 -3.51 0.26
N ILE A 15 -5.58 -3.07 -0.14
CA ILE A 15 -6.30 -2.02 0.56
C ILE A 15 -6.57 -2.42 2.01
N GLN A 16 -6.89 -3.68 2.29
CA GLN A 16 -7.10 -4.17 3.65
C GLN A 16 -5.83 -4.12 4.48
N ILE A 17 -4.69 -4.52 3.91
CA ILE A 17 -3.38 -4.43 4.59
C ILE A 17 -3.05 -2.98 4.89
N MET A 18 -3.17 -2.09 3.89
CA MET A 18 -2.92 -0.67 4.08
C MET A 18 -3.83 -0.06 5.15
N SER A 19 -5.13 -0.39 5.11
CA SER A 19 -6.11 0.13 6.07
C SER A 19 -5.83 -0.28 7.51
N ALA A 20 -5.29 -1.49 7.72
CA ALA A 20 -4.85 -1.96 9.04
C ALA A 20 -3.63 -1.18 9.57
N CYS A 21 -2.92 -0.48 8.68
CA CYS A 21 -1.71 0.29 8.97
C CYS A 21 -1.94 1.80 9.04
N LEU A 22 -3.16 2.31 8.82
CA LEU A 22 -3.41 3.75 8.86
C LEU A 22 -3.11 4.34 10.26
N THR A 23 -2.25 5.35 10.29
CA THR A 23 -2.04 6.23 11.45
C THR A 23 -2.51 7.65 11.18
N GLY A 24 -2.53 8.05 9.91
CA GLY A 24 -2.84 9.40 9.46
C GLY A 24 -1.61 10.30 9.41
N GLY A 25 -1.71 11.36 8.61
CA GLY A 25 -0.59 12.26 8.35
C GLY A 25 -0.01 12.88 9.60
N GLN A 26 1.32 13.00 9.59
CA GLN A 26 2.16 13.45 10.69
C GLN A 26 2.09 12.57 11.95
N THR A 27 1.52 11.37 11.86
CA THR A 27 1.42 10.41 12.97
C THR A 27 2.25 9.17 12.66
N PRO A 28 3.43 9.01 13.28
CA PRO A 28 4.37 7.96 12.87
C PRO A 28 3.80 6.54 12.96
N GLN A 29 4.00 5.76 11.90
CA GLN A 29 3.69 4.32 11.88
C GLN A 29 4.87 3.52 12.43
N ASN A 30 4.77 3.13 13.71
CA ASN A 30 5.86 2.44 14.41
C ASN A 30 5.77 0.90 14.37
N ASN A 31 4.70 0.31 13.82
CA ASN A 31 4.55 -1.13 13.70
C ASN A 31 5.44 -1.66 12.56
N PRO A 32 6.43 -2.54 12.83
CA PRO A 32 7.30 -3.09 11.79
C PRO A 32 6.55 -3.84 10.68
N ALA A 33 5.37 -4.40 10.99
CA ALA A 33 4.52 -5.07 10.00
C ALA A 33 3.94 -4.10 8.95
N CYS A 34 3.86 -2.80 9.28
CA CYS A 34 3.28 -1.77 8.43
C CYS A 34 4.29 -1.01 7.58
N ARG A 35 5.60 -1.32 7.69
CA ARG A 35 6.65 -0.65 6.91
C ARG A 35 6.41 -0.68 5.40
N ALA A 36 5.75 -1.71 4.88
CA ALA A 36 5.48 -1.82 3.45
C ALA A 36 4.33 -0.90 2.98
N ALA A 37 3.46 -0.48 3.91
CA ALA A 37 2.29 0.36 3.64
C ALA A 37 2.60 1.87 3.64
N ASP A 38 3.78 2.26 4.16
CA ASP A 38 4.39 3.59 3.96
C ASP A 38 5.02 3.56 2.55
N LEU A 39 4.27 4.06 1.58
CA LEU A 39 4.55 3.97 0.16
C LEU A 39 5.27 5.21 -0.38
N ASP A 40 5.18 6.35 0.30
CA ASP A 40 5.92 7.56 -0.04
C ASP A 40 7.18 7.80 0.83
N ASP A 41 7.46 6.88 1.77
CA ASP A 41 8.63 6.84 2.65
C ASP A 41 8.72 8.05 3.60
N ASP A 42 7.59 8.60 4.03
CA ASP A 42 7.55 9.78 4.91
C ASP A 42 7.47 9.44 6.42
N GLY A 43 7.23 8.17 6.75
CA GLY A 43 7.21 7.63 8.11
C GLY A 43 5.82 7.52 8.73
N ASP A 44 4.76 7.83 8.00
CA ASP A 44 3.39 7.50 8.38
C ASP A 44 2.66 6.68 7.31
N VAL A 45 1.39 6.38 7.55
CA VAL A 45 0.53 5.72 6.57
C VAL A 45 -0.78 6.50 6.53
N ASP A 46 -1.01 7.19 5.42
CA ASP A 46 -2.09 8.13 5.26
C ASP A 46 -2.71 8.15 3.84
N GLN A 47 -3.34 9.26 3.46
CA GLN A 47 -4.02 9.38 2.18
C GLN A 47 -3.06 9.53 0.99
N THR A 48 -1.82 9.97 1.21
CA THR A 48 -0.78 10.10 0.18
C THR A 48 -0.33 8.70 -0.26
N ASP A 49 -0.11 7.79 0.69
CA ASP A 49 0.12 6.37 0.40
C ASP A 49 -1.06 5.76 -0.35
N PHE A 50 -2.28 6.09 0.05
CA PHE A 50 -3.47 5.56 -0.62
C PHE A 50 -3.53 6.03 -2.07
N GLY A 51 -3.11 7.26 -2.36
CA GLY A 51 -3.01 7.77 -3.72
C GLY A 51 -2.04 6.96 -4.58
N LEU A 52 -0.91 6.54 -4.00
CA LEU A 52 0.07 5.67 -4.68
C LEU A 52 -0.51 4.27 -4.92
N LEU A 53 -1.15 3.67 -3.92
CA LEU A 53 -1.82 2.37 -4.06
C LEU A 53 -2.94 2.42 -5.10
N GLN A 54 -3.80 3.45 -5.02
CA GLN A 54 -4.92 3.66 -5.95
C GLN A 54 -4.46 3.76 -7.40
N SER A 55 -3.32 4.40 -7.65
CA SER A 55 -2.75 4.52 -9.00
C SER A 55 -2.37 3.17 -9.64
N CYS A 56 -2.24 2.13 -8.81
CA CYS A 56 -1.80 0.80 -9.19
C CYS A 56 -2.92 -0.25 -9.23
N LEU A 57 -4.14 0.09 -8.80
CA LEU A 57 -5.27 -0.85 -8.78
C LEU A 57 -5.49 -1.49 -10.15
N SER A 58 -5.35 -2.81 -10.19
CA SER A 58 -5.59 -3.65 -11.36
C SER A 58 -6.81 -4.54 -11.18
N GLY A 59 -7.09 -4.94 -9.94
CA GLY A 59 -8.19 -5.82 -9.54
C GLY A 59 -7.78 -7.30 -9.43
N ASP A 60 -8.60 -8.06 -8.68
CA ASP A 60 -8.39 -9.48 -8.35
C ASP A 60 -8.07 -10.34 -9.59
N GLY A 61 -6.92 -10.99 -9.55
CA GLY A 61 -6.40 -11.86 -10.60
C GLY A 61 -5.89 -11.14 -11.85
N VAL A 62 -5.81 -9.80 -11.84
CA VAL A 62 -5.30 -9.00 -12.94
C VAL A 62 -3.90 -8.49 -12.60
N LEU A 63 -2.89 -9.04 -13.26
CA LEU A 63 -1.49 -8.61 -13.07
C LEU A 63 -1.37 -7.09 -13.15
N ALA A 64 -0.85 -6.48 -12.08
CA ALA A 64 -0.61 -5.06 -12.03
C ALA A 64 0.54 -4.63 -12.95
N ASP A 65 0.68 -3.32 -13.20
CA ASP A 65 1.85 -2.77 -13.89
C ASP A 65 3.12 -3.26 -13.16
N PRO A 66 4.16 -3.73 -13.86
CA PRO A 66 5.41 -4.16 -13.22
C PRO A 66 6.05 -3.12 -12.30
N ARG A 67 5.72 -1.83 -12.43
CA ARG A 67 6.15 -0.76 -11.52
C ARG A 67 5.40 -0.74 -10.18
N CYS A 68 4.25 -1.41 -10.10
CA CYS A 68 3.43 -1.54 -8.90
C CYS A 68 3.81 -2.76 -8.04
N THR A 69 4.44 -3.77 -8.65
CA THR A 69 4.86 -5.02 -8.00
C THR A 69 6.38 -5.10 -7.74
N ARG A 70 7.17 -4.19 -8.35
CA ARG A 70 8.65 -4.11 -8.24
C ARG A 70 9.16 -2.88 -7.51
#